data_AF-A0A258JL85-F1
#
_entry.id   AF-A0A258JL85-F1
#
_cell.length_a   1.000
_cell.length_b   1.000
_cell.length_c   1.000
_cell.angle_alpha   90.00
_cell.angle_beta   90.00
_cell.angle_gamma   90.00
#
_symmetry.space_group_name_H-M   'P 1'
#
loop_
_entity.id
_entity.type
_entity.pdbx_description
1 polymer ?
#
loop_
_entity_poly.entity_id
_entity_poly.type
_entity_poly.pdbx_seq_one_letter_code
_entity_poly.pdbx_strand_id
1 'polypeptide(L)'
;MRDINTINRKTKAAAVLILVTILLLISNYFIGLNSKKTNENMKAIYNDRLMVSHYIFQYTNAIHQINTYSIQVNTSDFEKQNFVLKVLQNTSSIDKKYLSTVLTAKEKKEFKSFQNQ
;
A
#
# COMPACT_ATOMS: atom_id res chain seq x y z
N MET A 1 58.21 -11.62 34.21
CA MET A 1 57.93 -10.46 33.33
C MET A 1 57.31 -10.82 31.97
N ARG A 2 57.56 -12.00 31.39
CA ARG A 2 56.94 -12.42 30.11
C ARG A 2 55.42 -12.61 30.17
N ASP A 3 54.87 -13.10 31.29
CA ASP A 3 53.44 -13.39 31.41
C ASP A 3 52.54 -12.16 31.50
N ILE A 4 53.01 -11.07 32.10
CA ILE A 4 52.24 -9.82 32.21
C ILE A 4 52.01 -9.20 30.82
N ASN A 5 53.01 -9.30 29.93
CA ASN A 5 52.92 -8.77 28.58
C ASN A 5 52.02 -9.61 27.65
N THR A 6 51.97 -10.94 27.84
CA THR A 6 51.05 -11.81 27.09
C THR A 6 49.61 -11.67 27.58
N ILE A 7 49.38 -11.52 28.89
CA ILE A 7 48.06 -11.22 29.46
C ILE A 7 47.52 -9.88 28.92
N ASN A 8 48.36 -8.83 28.89
CA ASN A 8 47.98 -7.52 28.33
C ASN A 8 47.64 -7.55 26.83
N ARG A 9 48.29 -8.41 26.03
CA ARG A 9 47.92 -8.59 24.62
C ARG A 9 46.59 -9.31 24.45
N LYS A 10 46.32 -10.33 25.28
CA LYS A 10 45.06 -11.08 25.25
C LYS A 10 43.87 -10.22 25.67
N THR A 11 44.02 -9.42 26.73
CA THR A 11 42.95 -8.49 27.19
C THR A 11 42.68 -7.38 26.17
N LYS A 12 43.71 -6.82 25.54
CA LYS A 12 43.54 -5.86 24.42
C LYS A 12 42.80 -6.48 23.24
N ALA A 13 43.15 -7.70 22.85
CA ALA A 13 42.46 -8.40 21.77
C ALA A 13 40.98 -8.66 22.11
N ALA A 14 40.69 -9.10 23.33
CA ALA A 14 39.31 -9.27 23.80
C ALA A 14 38.51 -7.96 23.80
N ALA A 15 39.12 -6.86 24.24
CA ALA A 15 38.48 -5.54 24.24
C ALA A 15 38.15 -5.05 22.82
N VAL A 16 39.07 -5.25 21.86
CA VAL A 16 38.82 -4.93 20.44
C VAL A 16 37.67 -5.79 19.89
N LEU A 17 37.65 -7.08 20.24
CA LEU A 17 36.60 -7.99 19.78
C LEU A 17 35.22 -7.58 20.32
N ILE A 18 35.13 -7.25 21.61
CA ILE A 18 33.92 -6.72 22.24
C ILE A 18 33.46 -5.43 21.55
N LEU A 19 34.38 -4.50 21.28
CA LEU A 19 34.07 -3.25 20.59
C LEU A 19 33.47 -3.53 19.20
N VAL A 20 34.10 -4.40 18.42
CA VAL A 20 33.60 -4.78 17.09
C VAL A 20 32.21 -5.40 17.18
N THR A 21 31.99 -6.30 18.15
CA THR A 21 30.66 -6.91 18.36
C THR A 21 29.61 -5.86 18.71
N ILE A 22 29.91 -4.91 19.59
CA ILE A 22 28.99 -3.82 19.95
C ILE A 22 28.66 -2.97 18.70
N LEU A 23 29.66 -2.62 17.90
CA LEU A 23 29.45 -1.86 16.65
C LEU A 23 28.55 -2.63 15.67
N LEU A 24 28.74 -3.95 15.53
CA LEU A 24 27.89 -4.79 14.69
C LEU A 24 26.44 -4.84 15.21
N LEU A 25 26.25 -4.97 16.52
CA LEU A 25 24.92 -4.99 17.15
C LEU A 25 24.18 -3.65 16.93
N ILE A 26 24.87 -2.53 17.13
CA ILE A 26 24.31 -1.19 16.91
C ILE A 26 23.93 -1.00 15.44
N SER A 27 24.82 -1.38 14.52
CA SER A 27 24.56 -1.29 13.07
C SER A 27 23.33 -2.11 12.68
N ASN A 28 23.24 -3.36 13.14
CA ASN A 28 22.10 -4.23 12.86
C ASN A 28 20.80 -3.66 13.44
N TYR A 29 20.84 -3.09 14.64
CA TYR A 29 19.67 -2.42 15.24
C TYR A 29 19.17 -1.25 14.38
N PHE A 30 20.06 -0.37 13.89
CA PHE A 30 19.67 0.72 13.01
C PHE A 30 19.14 0.23 11.66
N ILE A 31 19.72 -0.82 11.08
CA ILE A 31 19.21 -1.46 9.86
C ILE A 31 17.78 -1.97 10.09
N GLY A 32 17.53 -2.62 11.22
CA GLY A 32 16.20 -3.10 11.62
C GLY A 32 15.18 -1.97 11.74
N LEU A 33 15.55 -0.86 12.40
CA LEU A 33 14.70 0.31 12.53
C LEU A 33 14.39 0.96 11.17
N ASN A 34 15.40 1.13 10.32
CA ASN A 34 15.24 1.72 8.99
C ASN A 34 14.40 0.84 8.07
N SER A 35 14.55 -0.48 8.17
CA SER A 35 13.72 -1.44 7.44
C SER A 35 12.26 -1.35 7.86
N LYS A 36 11.99 -1.26 9.17
CA LYS A 36 10.63 -1.09 9.70
C LYS A 36 9.98 0.20 9.21
N LYS A 37 10.70 1.33 9.29
CA LYS A 37 10.21 2.63 8.80
C LYS A 37 9.92 2.61 7.29
N THR A 38 10.79 1.95 6.51
CA THR A 38 10.58 1.80 5.07
C THR A 38 9.33 0.97 4.77
N ASN A 39 9.12 -0.13 5.50
CA ASN A 39 7.94 -0.97 5.37
C ASN A 39 6.64 -0.21 5.72
N GLU A 40 6.67 0.60 6.78
CA GLU A 40 5.55 1.47 7.15
C GLU A 40 5.23 2.50 6.05
N ASN A 41 6.26 3.13 5.47
CA ASN A 41 6.10 4.05 4.34
C ASN A 41 5.53 3.35 3.11
N MET A 42 6.01 2.15 2.78
CA MET A 42 5.47 1.35 1.67
C MET A 42 3.99 1.01 1.90
N LYS A 43 3.62 0.62 3.13
CA LYS A 43 2.23 0.34 3.50
C LYS A 43 1.35 1.60 3.36
N ALA A 44 1.86 2.77 3.76
CA ALA A 44 1.16 4.03 3.59
C ALA A 44 0.96 4.35 2.10
N ILE A 45 2.00 4.27 1.27
CA ILE A 45 1.89 4.50 -0.20
C ILE A 45 0.90 3.53 -0.84
N TYR A 46 0.95 2.25 -0.45
CA TYR A 46 0.05 1.23 -0.96
C TYR A 46 -1.42 1.58 -0.65
N ASN A 47 -1.72 1.90 0.60
CA ASN A 47 -3.09 2.20 1.04
C ASN A 47 -3.61 3.54 0.51
N ASP A 48 -2.75 4.57 0.45
CA ASP A 48 -3.16 5.94 0.13
C ASP A 48 -3.23 6.18 -1.38
N ARG A 49 -2.37 5.53 -2.18
CA ARG A 49 -2.26 5.81 -3.61
C ARG A 49 -2.60 4.62 -4.49
N LEU A 50 -2.03 3.45 -4.22
CA LEU A 50 -2.16 2.31 -5.12
C LEU A 50 -3.57 1.71 -5.05
N MET A 51 -4.09 1.50 -3.85
CA MET A 51 -5.47 1.07 -3.60
C MET A 51 -6.50 2.02 -4.22
N VAL A 52 -6.35 3.33 -3.97
CA VAL A 52 -7.22 4.38 -4.52
C VAL A 52 -7.23 4.33 -6.05
N SER A 53 -6.05 4.32 -6.67
CA SER A 53 -5.90 4.23 -8.13
C SER A 53 -6.53 2.95 -8.70
N HIS A 54 -6.33 1.81 -8.02
CA HIS A 54 -6.91 0.54 -8.42
C HIS A 54 -8.44 0.57 -8.44
N TYR A 55 -9.07 1.21 -7.46
CA TYR A 55 -10.53 1.38 -7.44
C TYR A 55 -11.04 2.37 -8.49
N ILE A 56 -10.34 3.48 -8.70
CA ILE A 56 -10.63 4.41 -9.80
C ILE A 56 -10.59 3.66 -11.15
N PHE A 57 -9.58 2.83 -11.36
CA PHE A 57 -9.48 2.01 -12.56
C PHE A 57 -10.67 1.04 -12.71
N GLN A 58 -11.14 0.42 -11.62
CA GLN A 58 -12.32 -0.41 -11.67
C GLN A 58 -13.59 0.37 -12.03
N TYR A 59 -13.78 1.60 -11.53
CA TYR A 59 -14.89 2.46 -11.96
C TYR A 59 -14.81 2.78 -13.45
N THR A 60 -13.64 3.17 -13.94
CA THR A 60 -13.44 3.45 -15.37
C THR A 60 -13.78 2.25 -16.23
N ASN A 61 -13.38 1.04 -15.80
CA ASN A 61 -13.70 -0.18 -16.50
C ASN A 61 -15.21 -0.50 -16.47
N ALA A 62 -15.87 -0.31 -15.32
CA ALA A 62 -17.32 -0.49 -15.20
C ALA A 62 -18.10 0.46 -16.13
N ILE A 63 -17.70 1.74 -16.17
CA ILE A 63 -18.26 2.74 -17.08
C ILE A 63 -18.01 2.36 -18.54
N HIS A 64 -16.79 1.91 -18.86
CA HIS A 64 -16.46 1.44 -20.20
C HIS A 64 -17.32 0.25 -20.63
N GLN A 65 -17.52 -0.73 -19.74
CA GLN A 65 -18.41 -1.88 -19.99
C GLN A 65 -19.85 -1.45 -20.24
N ILE A 66 -20.37 -0.52 -19.42
CA ILE A 66 -21.71 0.06 -19.61
C ILE A 66 -21.83 0.71 -20.99
N ASN A 67 -20.87 1.56 -21.36
CA ASN A 67 -20.86 2.24 -22.65
C ASN A 67 -20.79 1.27 -23.83
N THR A 68 -19.92 0.25 -23.76
CA THR A 68 -19.78 -0.74 -24.84
C THR A 68 -21.05 -1.59 -24.98
N TYR A 69 -21.69 -1.97 -23.88
CA TYR A 69 -22.92 -2.79 -23.92
C TYR A 69 -24.15 -1.98 -24.35
N SER A 70 -24.24 -0.69 -23.99
CA SER A 70 -25.39 0.16 -24.33
C SER A 70 -25.48 0.44 -25.84
N ILE A 71 -24.34 0.57 -26.53
CA ILE A 71 -24.27 0.80 -27.97
C ILE A 71 -24.40 -0.48 -28.82
N GLN A 72 -24.52 -1.64 -28.21
CA GLN A 72 -24.60 -2.91 -28.93
C GLN A 72 -25.92 -3.02 -29.71
N VAL A 73 -25.82 -3.28 -31.01
CA VAL A 73 -26.95 -3.14 -31.97
C VAL A 73 -27.98 -4.27 -31.86
N ASN A 74 -27.56 -5.46 -31.42
CA ASN A 74 -28.39 -6.67 -31.42
C ASN A 74 -28.89 -7.08 -30.01
N THR A 75 -28.97 -6.14 -29.09
CA THR A 75 -29.37 -6.39 -27.70
C THR A 75 -30.62 -5.57 -27.39
N SER A 76 -31.60 -6.19 -26.74
CA SER A 76 -32.85 -5.48 -26.39
C SER A 76 -32.59 -4.38 -25.35
N ASP A 77 -33.44 -3.34 -25.34
CA ASP A 77 -33.32 -2.27 -24.35
C ASP A 77 -33.49 -2.78 -22.91
N PHE A 78 -34.31 -3.81 -22.72
CA PHE A 78 -34.49 -4.47 -21.42
C PHE A 78 -33.20 -5.17 -20.94
N GLU A 79 -32.52 -5.90 -21.82
CA GLU A 79 -31.25 -6.54 -21.49
C GLU A 79 -30.15 -5.51 -21.21
N LYS A 80 -30.11 -4.41 -21.98
CA LYS A 80 -29.21 -3.28 -21.74
C LYS A 80 -29.43 -2.67 -20.36
N GLN A 81 -30.67 -2.37 -20.00
CA GLN A 81 -31.01 -1.83 -18.68
C GLN A 81 -30.62 -2.80 -17.56
N ASN A 82 -30.92 -4.10 -17.70
CA ASN A 82 -30.54 -5.11 -16.70
C ASN A 82 -29.02 -5.23 -16.55
N PHE A 83 -28.27 -5.15 -17.65
CA PHE A 83 -26.81 -5.16 -17.58
C PHE A 83 -26.26 -3.94 -16.85
N VAL A 84 -26.76 -2.73 -17.17
CA VAL A 84 -26.37 -1.50 -16.49
C VAL A 84 -26.66 -1.59 -15.00
N LEU A 85 -27.87 -2.02 -14.61
CA LEU A 85 -28.23 -2.22 -13.20
C LEU A 85 -27.31 -3.21 -12.50
N LYS A 86 -26.96 -4.32 -13.16
CA LYS A 86 -26.04 -5.32 -12.60
C LYS A 86 -24.63 -4.76 -12.40
N VAL A 87 -24.09 -4.01 -13.36
CA VAL A 87 -22.77 -3.37 -13.24
C VAL A 87 -22.79 -2.33 -12.12
N LEU A 88 -23.83 -1.50 -12.03
CA LEU A 88 -24.00 -0.50 -10.96
C LEU A 88 -24.14 -1.13 -9.57
N GLN A 89 -24.83 -2.27 -9.45
CA GLN A 89 -24.91 -3.01 -8.20
C GLN A 89 -23.52 -3.51 -7.76
N ASN A 90 -22.71 -3.98 -8.70
CA ASN A 90 -21.34 -4.44 -8.42
C ASN A 90 -20.43 -3.28 -7.98
N THR A 91 -20.61 -2.07 -8.52
CA THR A 91 -19.81 -0.89 -8.13
C THR A 91 -20.08 -0.44 -6.70
N SER A 92 -21.24 -0.73 -6.10
CA SER A 92 -21.51 -0.45 -4.68
C SER A 92 -20.48 -1.12 -3.73
N SER A 93 -19.95 -2.28 -4.12
CA SER A 93 -18.88 -2.93 -3.35
C SER A 93 -17.54 -2.18 -3.45
N ILE A 94 -17.30 -1.50 -4.57
CA ILE A 94 -16.13 -0.66 -4.82
C ILE A 94 -16.26 0.63 -4.01
N ASP A 95 -17.45 1.23 -3.91
CA ASP A 95 -17.70 2.43 -3.09
C ASP A 95 -17.24 2.23 -1.64
N LYS A 96 -17.64 1.12 -1.02
CA LYS A 96 -17.29 0.79 0.36
C LYS A 96 -15.77 0.65 0.53
N LYS A 97 -15.12 0.01 -0.44
CA LYS A 97 -13.67 -0.19 -0.42
C LYS A 97 -12.92 1.12 -0.66
N TYR A 98 -13.39 1.96 -1.57
CA TYR A 98 -12.83 3.28 -1.83
C TYR A 98 -12.92 4.19 -0.60
N LEU A 99 -14.08 4.22 0.07
CA LEU A 99 -14.28 4.99 1.30
C LEU A 99 -13.43 4.50 2.49
N SER A 100 -12.99 3.24 2.48
CA SER A 100 -12.09 2.70 3.50
C SER A 100 -10.63 3.16 3.33
N THR A 101 -10.29 3.81 2.22
CA THR A 101 -8.96 4.38 1.96
C THR A 101 -8.80 5.75 2.60
N VAL A 102 -7.56 6.26 2.61
CA VAL A 102 -7.25 7.60 3.13
C VAL A 102 -7.57 8.66 2.09
N LEU A 103 -8.84 9.06 2.03
CA LEU A 103 -9.30 10.13 1.15
C LEU A 103 -9.02 11.51 1.74
N THR A 104 -8.49 12.41 0.92
CA THR A 104 -8.41 13.85 1.23
C THR A 104 -9.80 14.47 1.34
N ALA A 105 -9.89 15.64 1.97
CA ALA A 105 -11.15 16.38 2.08
C ALA A 105 -11.76 16.71 0.69
N LYS A 106 -10.92 17.01 -0.30
CA LYS A 106 -11.35 17.27 -1.67
C LYS A 106 -11.93 16.00 -2.30
N GLU A 107 -11.21 14.88 -2.24
CA GLU A 107 -11.68 13.60 -2.82
C GLU A 107 -12.98 13.12 -2.17
N LYS A 108 -13.15 13.28 -0.85
CA LYS A 108 -14.42 12.97 -0.17
C LYS A 108 -15.57 13.81 -0.71
N LYS A 109 -15.34 15.10 -0.96
CA LYS A 109 -16.35 16.01 -1.51
C LYS A 109 -16.75 15.61 -2.93
N GLU A 110 -15.76 15.38 -3.80
CA GLU A 110 -16.00 14.95 -5.18
C GLU A 110 -16.69 13.59 -5.23
N PHE A 111 -16.26 12.63 -4.40
CA PHE A 111 -16.86 11.30 -4.34
C PHE A 111 -18.32 11.35 -3.84
N LYS A 112 -18.61 12.19 -2.84
CA LYS A 112 -19.99 12.40 -2.40
C LYS A 112 -20.86 13.04 -3.49
N SER A 113 -20.29 13.94 -4.30
CA SER A 113 -20.98 14.50 -5.47
C SER A 113 -21.30 13.41 -6.50
N PHE A 114 -20.32 12.54 -6.79
CA PHE A 114 -20.46 11.41 -7.70
C PHE A 114 -21.55 10.41 -7.26
N GLN A 115 -21.64 10.09 -5.97
CA GLN A 115 -22.66 9.16 -5.46
C GLN A 115 -24.10 9.70 -5.48
N ASN A 116 -24.28 11.01 -5.60
CA ASN A 116 -25.59 11.65 -5.62
C ASN A 116 -26.10 11.96 -7.05
N GLN A 117 -25.38 11.50 -8.09
CA GLN A 117 -25.80 11.54 -9.49
C GLN A 117 -26.55 10.25 -9.86
#